data_AF-A0A7J2YD78-F1
#
_entry.id   AF-A0A7J2YD78-F1
#
_cell.length_a   1.000
_cell.length_b   1.000
_cell.length_c   1.000
_cell.angle_alpha   90.00
_cell.angle_beta   90.00
_cell.angle_gamma   90.00
#
_symmetry.space_group_name_H-M   'P 1'
#
loop_
_entity.id
_entity.type
_entity.pdbx_description
1 polymer ?
#
loop_
_entity_poly.entity_id
_entity_poly.type
_entity_poly.pdbx_seq_one_letter_code
_entity_poly.pdbx_strand_id
1 'polypeptide(L)'
;MTIIALSQIMKNDSLSGLQLILIASNIIFSLCISLPAFASDATTVKYQDKTFDVNAKLTNGDVKSIKIDPDFKSIILAVETSGTQTGELTIALPRGLIDAKKGTTDDEFIIVVGADEVNYKETNTTDNERELKISIPAGTKEVEIVGTQIIPEFLFQL
;
A
#
# COMPACT_ATOMS: atom_id res chain seq x y z
N MET A 1 17.63 24.46 20.78
CA MET A 1 17.03 25.67 21.40
C MET A 1 15.66 25.40 22.05
N THR A 2 15.35 24.15 22.43
CA THR A 2 13.98 23.75 22.85
C THR A 2 13.88 23.36 24.33
N ILE A 3 14.97 22.87 24.95
CA ILE A 3 14.98 22.46 26.36
C ILE A 3 14.98 23.68 27.31
N ILE A 4 15.52 24.81 26.87
CA ILE A 4 15.62 26.04 27.68
C ILE A 4 14.24 26.68 27.89
N ALA A 5 13.32 26.56 26.92
CA ALA A 5 11.98 27.15 27.02
C ALA A 5 11.16 26.49 28.15
N LEU A 6 11.19 25.15 28.28
CA LEU A 6 10.50 24.45 29.37
C LEU A 6 11.00 24.86 30.76
N SER A 7 12.32 25.05 30.94
CA SER A 7 12.88 25.44 32.23
C SER A 7 12.50 26.86 32.66
N GLN A 8 12.19 27.77 31.74
CA GLN A 8 11.78 29.14 32.06
C GLN A 8 10.28 29.21 32.37
N ILE A 9 9.48 28.33 31.77
CA ILE A 9 8.02 28.24 31.99
C ILE A 9 7.70 27.67 33.37
N MET A 10 8.47 26.70 33.86
CA MET A 10 8.28 26.10 35.19
C MET A 10 8.73 26.98 36.37
N LYS A 11 9.46 28.08 36.12
CA LYS A 11 9.94 29.01 37.16
C LYS A 11 9.02 30.21 37.39
N ASN A 12 7.89 30.29 36.68
CA ASN A 12 6.98 31.42 36.75
C ASN A 12 5.77 31.08 37.64
N ASP A 13 5.89 31.36 38.94
CA ASP A 13 4.92 30.98 40.00
C ASP A 13 3.56 31.71 39.95
N SER A 14 3.27 32.49 38.89
CA SER A 14 2.07 33.32 38.79
C SER A 14 1.01 32.83 37.80
N LEU A 15 1.16 31.64 37.21
CA LEU A 15 0.15 31.10 36.30
C LEU A 15 -0.85 30.23 37.08
N SER A 16 -2.11 30.68 37.15
CA SER A 16 -3.19 29.88 37.72
C SER A 16 -3.35 28.58 36.92
N GLY A 17 -3.66 27.47 37.60
CA GLY A 17 -3.60 26.11 37.04
C GLY A 17 -4.40 25.85 35.74
N LEU A 18 -5.29 26.76 35.36
CA LEU A 18 -6.03 26.73 34.09
C LEU A 18 -5.18 27.14 32.88
N GLN A 19 -4.17 28.01 33.05
CA GLN A 19 -3.27 28.43 31.97
C GLN A 19 -2.27 27.31 31.60
N LEU A 20 -1.87 26.47 32.57
CA LEU A 20 -0.93 25.36 32.35
C LEU A 20 -1.56 24.20 31.55
N ILE A 21 -2.87 23.98 31.72
CA ILE A 21 -3.64 22.96 30.99
C ILE A 21 -3.88 23.37 29.53
N LEU A 22 -3.96 24.67 29.22
CA LEU A 22 -4.19 25.15 27.85
C LEU A 22 -2.94 25.00 26.94
N ILE A 23 -1.73 25.03 27.52
CA ILE A 23 -0.47 24.81 26.80
C ILE A 23 -0.14 23.33 26.61
N ALA A 24 -0.52 22.47 27.56
CA ALA A 24 -0.34 21.02 27.45
C ALA A 24 -1.21 20.39 26.34
N SER A 25 -2.41 20.94 26.10
CA SER A 25 -3.31 20.46 25.05
C SER A 25 -2.85 20.76 23.61
N ASN A 26 -1.87 21.65 23.42
CA ASN A 26 -1.34 21.98 22.08
C ASN A 26 -0.09 21.18 21.68
N ILE A 27 0.40 20.27 22.54
CA ILE A 27 1.52 19.38 22.21
C ILE A 27 1.04 18.02 21.66
N ILE A 28 -0.23 17.66 21.87
CA ILE A 28 -0.78 16.36 21.44
C ILE A 28 -1.45 16.43 20.05
N PHE A 29 -1.65 17.63 19.49
CA PHE A 29 -2.26 17.81 18.16
C PHE A 29 -1.27 18.16 17.04
N SER A 30 0.03 17.91 17.24
CA SER A 30 1.06 18.04 16.20
C SER A 30 1.91 16.78 16.11
N LEU A 31 1.21 15.65 16.08
CA LEU A 31 1.74 14.41 15.51
C LEU A 31 0.70 13.88 14.51
N CYS A 32 0.34 14.71 13.53
CA CYS A 32 0.14 14.14 12.21
C CYS A 32 1.49 13.53 11.85
N ILE A 33 1.69 12.26 12.20
CA ILE A 33 2.64 11.42 11.48
C ILE A 33 2.16 11.57 10.05
N SER A 34 2.84 12.41 9.29
CA SER A 34 2.74 12.33 7.84
C SER A 34 3.24 10.94 7.54
N LEU A 35 2.32 9.98 7.46
CA LEU A 35 2.54 8.82 6.63
C LEU A 35 3.08 9.43 5.33
N PRO A 36 4.25 9.00 4.84
CA PRO A 36 4.63 9.39 3.51
C PRO A 36 3.44 8.98 2.64
N ALA A 37 2.71 9.97 2.10
CA ALA A 37 1.78 9.71 1.03
C ALA A 37 2.67 9.09 -0.05
N PHE A 38 2.48 7.79 -0.28
CA PHE A 38 3.23 7.07 -1.29
C PHE A 38 2.89 7.73 -2.63
N ALA A 39 3.74 8.64 -3.07
CA ALA A 39 3.73 9.13 -4.44
C ALA A 39 4.31 8.00 -5.30
N SER A 40 3.47 7.07 -5.70
CA SER A 40 3.72 6.10 -6.75
C SER A 40 3.09 6.61 -8.05
N ASP A 41 3.76 6.41 -9.18
CA ASP A 41 3.12 6.59 -10.47
C ASP A 41 2.02 5.52 -10.61
N ALA A 42 0.77 5.95 -10.49
CA ALA A 42 -0.39 5.10 -10.67
C ALA A 42 -0.41 4.60 -12.12
N THR A 43 -0.44 3.29 -12.31
CA THR A 43 -0.71 2.71 -13.63
C THR A 43 -2.22 2.53 -13.76
N THR A 44 -2.81 3.25 -14.71
CA THR A 44 -4.23 3.10 -15.03
C THR A 44 -4.46 1.80 -15.80
N VAL A 45 -5.17 0.86 -15.17
CA VAL A 45 -5.56 -0.43 -15.73
C VAL A 45 -7.02 -0.37 -16.13
N LYS A 46 -7.32 -0.76 -17.38
CA LYS A 46 -8.69 -0.82 -17.90
C LYS A 46 -9.14 -2.26 -18.03
N TYR A 47 -10.35 -2.53 -17.55
CA TYR A 47 -11.00 -3.82 -17.70
C TYR A 47 -12.50 -3.65 -17.88
N GLN A 48 -13.02 -4.14 -19.01
CA GLN A 48 -14.38 -3.85 -19.46
C GLN A 48 -14.62 -2.32 -19.47
N ASP A 49 -15.73 -1.86 -18.89
CA ASP A 49 -16.11 -0.44 -18.79
C ASP A 49 -15.56 0.25 -17.53
N LYS A 50 -14.67 -0.40 -16.80
CA LYS A 50 -14.11 0.10 -15.53
C LYS A 50 -12.63 0.43 -15.67
N THR A 51 -12.22 1.43 -14.90
CA THR A 51 -10.83 1.91 -14.84
C THR A 51 -10.38 1.85 -13.38
N PHE A 52 -9.18 1.32 -13.17
CA PHE A 52 -8.56 1.16 -11.86
C PHE A 52 -7.19 1.78 -11.88
N ASP A 53 -6.89 2.58 -10.87
CA ASP A 53 -5.55 3.08 -10.66
C ASP A 53 -4.81 2.11 -9.73
N VAL A 54 -3.76 1.49 -10.26
CA VAL A 54 -2.92 0.54 -9.52
C VAL A 54 -1.58 1.20 -9.24
N ASN A 55 -1.37 1.49 -7.96
CA ASN A 55 -0.16 2.12 -7.46
C ASN A 55 0.90 1.05 -7.23
N ALA A 56 1.99 1.09 -7.99
CA ALA A 56 3.09 0.13 -7.85
C ALA A 56 4.44 0.84 -7.87
N LYS A 57 5.36 0.36 -7.03
CA LYS A 57 6.74 0.85 -6.95
C LYS A 57 7.70 -0.31 -6.75
N LEU A 58 8.72 -0.37 -7.59
CA LEU A 58 9.82 -1.33 -7.47
C LEU A 58 11.09 -0.59 -7.07
N THR A 59 11.76 -1.01 -6.00
CA THR A 59 12.96 -0.30 -5.51
C THR A 59 14.22 -0.58 -6.33
N ASN A 60 14.28 -1.73 -7.01
CA ASN A 60 15.41 -2.14 -7.85
C ASN A 60 15.07 -2.10 -9.34
N GLY A 61 14.15 -1.26 -9.80
CA GLY A 61 13.74 -1.26 -11.19
C GLY A 61 12.43 -0.52 -11.44
N ASP A 62 11.79 -0.83 -12.56
CA ASP A 62 10.49 -0.25 -12.93
C ASP A 62 9.44 -1.33 -13.17
N VAL A 63 8.19 -0.99 -12.89
CA VAL A 63 7.02 -1.71 -13.42
C VAL A 63 6.71 -1.12 -14.80
N LYS A 64 6.79 -1.93 -15.85
CA LYS A 64 6.61 -1.49 -17.24
C LYS A 64 5.16 -1.54 -17.69
N SER A 65 4.41 -2.54 -17.24
CA SER A 65 2.99 -2.66 -17.54
C SER A 65 2.29 -3.58 -16.57
N ILE A 66 0.98 -3.39 -16.44
CA ILE A 66 0.09 -4.23 -15.64
C ILE A 66 -1.00 -4.76 -16.57
N LYS A 67 -1.18 -6.08 -16.62
CA LYS A 67 -2.20 -6.76 -17.42
C LYS A 67 -3.07 -7.59 -16.50
N ILE A 68 -4.34 -7.72 -16.88
CA ILE A 68 -5.30 -8.56 -16.17
C ILE A 68 -5.46 -9.85 -16.94
N ASP A 69 -5.37 -10.97 -16.25
CA ASP A 69 -5.70 -12.29 -16.76
C ASP A 69 -6.95 -12.81 -16.04
N PRO A 70 -8.14 -12.67 -16.64
CA PRO A 70 -9.37 -13.11 -16.01
C PRO A 70 -9.53 -14.63 -16.00
N ASP A 71 -8.86 -15.36 -16.88
CA ASP A 71 -8.95 -16.82 -16.96
C ASP A 71 -8.27 -17.47 -15.75
N PHE A 72 -7.20 -16.83 -15.26
CA PHE A 72 -6.47 -17.23 -14.05
C PHE A 72 -6.80 -16.38 -12.82
N LYS A 73 -7.70 -15.39 -12.95
CA LYS A 73 -8.06 -14.44 -11.89
C LYS A 73 -6.84 -13.74 -11.29
N SER A 74 -5.92 -13.35 -12.17
CA SER A 74 -4.64 -12.78 -11.78
C SER A 74 -4.37 -11.44 -12.45
N ILE A 75 -3.39 -10.74 -11.91
CA ILE A 75 -2.76 -9.58 -12.53
C ILE A 75 -1.29 -9.91 -12.76
N ILE A 76 -0.83 -9.67 -13.97
CA ILE A 76 0.53 -9.90 -14.42
C ILE A 76 1.23 -8.55 -14.58
N LEU A 77 2.31 -8.37 -13.83
CA LEU A 77 3.19 -7.22 -13.89
C LEU A 77 4.42 -7.57 -14.71
N ALA A 78 4.64 -6.84 -15.80
CA ALA A 78 5.93 -6.84 -16.48
C ALA A 78 6.87 -5.89 -15.74
N VAL A 79 8.01 -6.38 -15.28
CA VAL A 79 9.00 -5.61 -14.52
C VAL A 79 10.36 -5.64 -15.20
N GLU A 80 11.15 -4.60 -15.00
CA GLU A 80 12.55 -4.55 -15.39
C GLU A 80 13.39 -4.21 -14.18
N THR A 81 14.14 -5.19 -13.67
CA THR A 81 15.07 -4.95 -12.57
C THR A 81 16.40 -4.39 -13.09
N SER A 82 16.95 -3.44 -12.36
CA SER A 82 18.28 -2.85 -12.54
C SER A 82 19.25 -3.35 -11.46
N GLY A 83 20.49 -3.65 -11.87
CA GLY A 83 21.55 -4.07 -10.96
C GLY A 83 21.49 -5.54 -10.53
N THR A 84 22.14 -5.87 -9.42
CA THR A 84 22.35 -7.25 -8.93
C THR A 84 21.69 -7.53 -7.59
N GLN A 85 21.06 -6.53 -6.98
CA GLN A 85 20.47 -6.65 -5.64
C GLN A 85 18.97 -6.97 -5.72
N THR A 86 18.48 -7.70 -4.72
CA THR A 86 17.04 -7.92 -4.52
C THR A 86 16.38 -6.60 -4.13
N GLY A 87 15.29 -6.27 -4.81
CA GLY A 87 14.45 -5.12 -4.50
C GLY A 87 13.15 -5.52 -3.82
N GLU A 88 12.30 -4.53 -3.62
CA GLU A 88 10.98 -4.66 -3.01
C GLU A 88 9.96 -4.01 -3.95
N LEU A 89 8.94 -4.78 -4.34
CA LEU A 89 7.73 -4.29 -4.97
C LEU A 89 6.73 -3.94 -3.87
N THR A 90 6.29 -2.69 -3.82
CA THR A 90 5.11 -2.27 -3.06
C THR A 90 3.98 -2.00 -4.05
N ILE A 91 2.83 -2.64 -3.89
CA ILE A 91 1.69 -2.50 -4.79
C ILE A 91 0.37 -2.40 -4.01
N ALA A 92 -0.43 -1.38 -4.31
CA ALA A 92 -1.80 -1.27 -3.81
C ALA A 92 -2.78 -1.84 -4.84
N LEU A 93 -3.48 -2.90 -4.43
CA LEU A 93 -4.46 -3.62 -5.22
C LEU A 93 -5.87 -3.14 -4.87
N PRO A 94 -6.59 -2.47 -5.79
CA PRO A 94 -7.99 -2.14 -5.57
C PRO A 94 -8.83 -3.42 -5.47
N ARG A 95 -9.57 -3.61 -4.39
CA ARG A 95 -10.46 -4.77 -4.18
C ARG A 95 -11.58 -4.87 -5.19
N GLY A 96 -11.93 -3.73 -5.79
CA GLY A 96 -12.78 -3.71 -6.96
C GLY A 96 -12.15 -4.55 -8.07
N LEU A 97 -10.88 -4.30 -8.39
CA LEU A 97 -10.14 -4.91 -9.48
C LEU A 97 -9.85 -6.40 -9.25
N ILE A 98 -9.14 -6.71 -8.17
CA ILE A 98 -8.70 -8.04 -7.77
C ILE A 98 -8.87 -8.17 -6.25
N ASP A 99 -9.33 -9.33 -5.79
CA ASP A 99 -9.36 -9.62 -4.36
C ASP A 99 -9.11 -11.11 -4.10
N ALA A 100 -8.68 -11.43 -2.89
CA ALA A 100 -8.57 -12.79 -2.38
C ALA A 100 -9.46 -12.91 -1.14
N LYS A 101 -10.57 -13.64 -1.30
CA LYS A 101 -11.63 -13.79 -0.31
C LYS A 101 -12.13 -15.22 -0.21
N LYS A 102 -12.49 -15.59 1.02
CA LYS A 102 -13.22 -16.81 1.35
C LYS A 102 -14.56 -16.43 1.98
N GLY A 103 -15.59 -16.29 1.15
CA GLY A 103 -16.86 -15.69 1.58
C GLY A 103 -16.67 -14.20 1.87
N THR A 104 -16.96 -13.76 3.08
CA THR A 104 -16.86 -12.35 3.47
C THR A 104 -15.53 -11.99 4.13
N THR A 105 -14.63 -12.96 4.35
CA THR A 105 -13.34 -12.75 4.99
C THR A 105 -12.21 -12.73 3.97
N ASP A 106 -11.20 -11.92 4.23
CA ASP A 106 -9.97 -11.91 3.44
C ASP A 106 -9.28 -13.27 3.50
N ASP A 107 -8.76 -13.67 2.36
CA ASP A 107 -7.91 -14.84 2.17
C ASP A 107 -6.57 -14.39 1.56
N GLU A 108 -5.63 -15.32 1.42
CA GLU A 108 -4.30 -15.04 0.89
C GLU A 108 -4.30 -14.96 -0.64
N PHE A 109 -3.50 -14.03 -1.17
CA PHE A 109 -3.10 -14.03 -2.58
C PHE A 109 -2.02 -15.08 -2.80
N ILE A 110 -1.92 -15.60 -4.01
CA ILE A 110 -0.74 -16.37 -4.44
C ILE A 110 0.14 -15.42 -5.26
N ILE A 111 1.41 -15.32 -4.90
CA ILE A 111 2.38 -14.43 -5.55
C ILE A 111 3.44 -15.28 -6.23
N VAL A 112 3.57 -15.14 -7.55
CA VAL A 112 4.59 -15.82 -8.35
C VAL A 112 5.57 -14.77 -8.87
N VAL A 113 6.85 -14.95 -8.61
CA VAL A 113 7.93 -14.08 -9.08
C VAL A 113 8.81 -14.88 -10.03
N GLY A 114 8.74 -14.55 -11.32
CA GLY A 114 9.33 -15.37 -12.38
C GLY A 114 8.63 -16.72 -12.51
N ALA A 115 9.15 -17.75 -11.85
CA ALA A 115 8.59 -19.11 -11.86
C ALA A 115 8.36 -19.68 -10.46
N ASP A 116 8.71 -18.93 -9.41
CA ASP A 116 8.66 -19.39 -8.03
C ASP A 116 7.53 -18.68 -7.27
N GLU A 117 6.78 -19.44 -6.49
CA GLU A 117 5.84 -18.90 -5.51
C GLU A 117 6.61 -18.31 -4.33
N VAL A 118 6.24 -17.11 -3.91
CA VAL A 118 6.93 -16.38 -2.84
C VAL A 118 5.96 -15.87 -1.79
N ASN A 119 6.47 -15.68 -0.58
CA ASN A 119 5.75 -14.99 0.49
C ASN A 119 5.71 -13.48 0.26
N TYR A 120 4.69 -12.84 0.80
CA TYR A 120 4.51 -11.39 0.79
C TYR A 120 4.09 -10.87 2.17
N LYS A 121 4.01 -9.56 2.32
CA LYS A 121 3.44 -8.90 3.50
C LYS A 121 2.34 -7.95 3.10
N GLU A 122 1.28 -7.90 3.88
CA GLU A 122 0.31 -6.81 3.80
C GLU A 122 0.72 -5.68 4.73
N THR A 123 0.82 -4.47 4.18
CA THR A 123 1.20 -3.28 4.95
C THR A 123 0.05 -2.34 5.22
N ASN A 124 -0.99 -2.39 4.40
CA ASN A 124 -2.22 -1.65 4.61
C ASN A 124 -3.40 -2.39 3.99
N THR A 125 -4.47 -2.57 4.76
CA THR A 125 -5.68 -3.27 4.31
C THR A 125 -6.89 -2.43 4.69
N THR A 126 -7.68 -2.05 3.69
CA THR A 126 -8.92 -1.27 3.85
C THR A 126 -10.06 -1.97 3.12
N ASP A 127 -11.27 -1.42 3.21
CA ASP A 127 -12.43 -1.93 2.45
C ASP A 127 -12.29 -1.75 0.93
N ASN A 128 -11.38 -0.89 0.47
CA ASN A 128 -11.23 -0.55 -0.95
C ASN A 128 -9.96 -1.12 -1.59
N GLU A 129 -8.91 -1.35 -0.83
CA GLU A 129 -7.60 -1.76 -1.34
C GLU A 129 -6.80 -2.62 -0.35
N ARG A 130 -5.86 -3.40 -0.88
CA ARG A 130 -4.85 -4.16 -0.14
C ARG A 130 -3.46 -3.83 -0.66
N GLU A 131 -2.57 -3.36 0.20
CA GLU A 131 -1.19 -3.03 -0.14
C GLU A 131 -0.27 -4.21 0.20
N LEU A 132 0.43 -4.72 -0.82
CA LEU A 132 1.35 -5.83 -0.71
C LEU A 132 2.80 -5.38 -0.84
N LYS A 133 3.69 -6.02 -0.09
CA LYS A 133 5.15 -5.94 -0.21
C LYS A 133 5.74 -7.29 -0.56
N ILE A 134 6.49 -7.33 -1.67
CA ILE A 134 7.01 -8.55 -2.28
C ILE A 134 8.50 -8.35 -2.58
N SER A 135 9.34 -9.33 -2.22
CA SER A 135 10.77 -9.30 -2.58
C SER A 135 10.98 -9.72 -4.03
N ILE A 136 11.70 -8.90 -4.80
CA ILE A 136 11.94 -9.11 -6.23
C ILE A 136 13.43 -9.30 -6.50
N PRO A 137 13.89 -10.54 -6.76
CA PRO A 137 15.28 -10.82 -7.12
C PRO A 137 15.69 -10.10 -8.41
N ALA A 138 16.97 -9.75 -8.52
CA ALA A 138 17.52 -9.20 -9.75
C ALA A 138 17.37 -10.20 -10.91
N GLY A 139 17.03 -9.71 -12.10
CA GLY A 139 16.76 -10.51 -13.29
C GLY A 139 15.30 -10.92 -13.45
N THR A 140 14.43 -10.63 -12.48
CA THR A 140 12.98 -10.86 -12.59
C THR A 140 12.40 -10.03 -13.74
N LYS A 141 11.52 -10.65 -14.53
CA LYS A 141 10.82 -10.01 -15.66
C LYS A 141 9.31 -9.92 -15.46
N GLU A 142 8.78 -10.78 -14.61
CA GLU A 142 7.35 -10.94 -14.43
C GLU A 142 7.05 -11.23 -12.96
N VAL A 143 5.96 -10.62 -12.48
CA VAL A 143 5.34 -10.92 -11.20
C VAL A 143 3.86 -11.14 -11.45
N GLU A 144 3.33 -12.27 -11.01
CA GLU A 144 1.91 -12.59 -11.10
C GLU A 144 1.30 -12.60 -9.71
N ILE A 145 0.16 -11.94 -9.57
CA ILE A 145 -0.63 -11.87 -8.33
C ILE A 145 -1.98 -12.51 -8.62
N VAL A 146 -2.23 -13.66 -8.03
CA VAL A 146 -3.45 -14.45 -8.22
C VAL A 146 -4.39 -14.23 -7.03
N GLY A 147 -5.62 -13.85 -7.32
CA GLY A 147 -6.70 -13.71 -6.34
C GLY A 147 -7.74 -14.82 -6.46
N THR A 148 -8.82 -14.69 -5.70
CA THR A 148 -10.01 -15.55 -5.86
C THR A 148 -11.02 -14.95 -6.83
N GLN A 149 -10.85 -13.67 -7.18
CA GLN A 149 -11.72 -12.89 -8.07
C GLN A 149 -10.97 -11.76 -8.80
N ILE A 150 -11.41 -11.50 -10.04
CA ILE A 150 -11.17 -10.28 -10.84
C ILE A 150 -12.55 -9.71 -11.17
N ILE A 151 -12.72 -8.38 -11.25
CA ILE A 151 -13.96 -7.66 -11.64
C ILE A 151 -14.92 -8.49 -12.53
N PRO A 152 -16.25 -8.49 -12.27
CA PRO A 152 -16.94 -8.22 -11.01
C PRO A 152 -17.89 -9.35 -10.56
N GLU A 153 -18.16 -9.41 -9.26
CA GLU A 153 -19.45 -9.92 -8.77
C GLU A 153 -20.51 -8.82 -8.97
N PHE A 154 -21.08 -8.78 -10.18
CA PHE A 154 -22.44 -8.28 -10.37
C PHE A 154 -23.15 -9.23 -11.34
N LEU A 155 -23.92 -10.17 -10.78
CA LEU A 155 -25.10 -10.66 -11.47
C LEU A 155 -26.25 -9.84 -10.94
N PHE A 156 -26.93 -9.11 -11.83
CA PHE A 156 -28.12 -8.32 -11.54
C PHE A 156 -29.06 -9.08 -10.59
N GLN A 157 -29.37 -8.51 -9.42
CA GLN A 157 -30.53 -8.97 -8.66
C GLN A 157 -31.77 -8.54 -9.46
N LEU A 158 -32.39 -9.51 -10.13
CA LEU A 158 -33.71 -9.40 -10.75
C LEU A 158 -34.80 -9.38 -9.67
#